data_AF-A0A938E4D6-F1
#
_entry.id   AF-A0A938E4D6-F1
#
_cell.length_a   1.000
_cell.length_b   1.000
_cell.length_c   1.000
_cell.angle_alpha   90.00
_cell.angle_beta   90.00
_cell.angle_gamma   90.00
#
_symmetry.space_group_name_H-M   'P 1'
#
loop_
_entity.id
_entity.type
_entity.pdbx_description
1 polymer ?
#
loop_
_entity_poly.entity_id
_entity_poly.type
_entity_poly.pdbx_seq_one_letter_code
_entity_poly.pdbx_strand_id
1 'polypeptide(L)'
;MLRSAHYVSTGDLAMLAAALDMFSKGGWAYLSRWGHVLVGITWIGLLYYFNFVQVPSFAEMDAAARNNAIDKLASRALWWFRWAALATVVTGLMILYFQEQLDDMDYFKSLPGISIATGILLALTMFANVWGVIWRNQKVVIANARNVAAGGEPDPNAAALGRKALMASRQNAIFSLPMLIFMVGTSHFPYDQLFTTGSKRAIYWIITIVIWGVLEAGALGAFGTKAGGFNVIYDDHKNALIAGFVLAVVWVGVFSFVLAR
;
A
#
# COMPACT_ATOMS: atom_id res chain seq x y z
N MET A 1 -9.90 -61.93 -13.18
CA MET A 1 -9.44 -60.52 -13.22
C MET A 1 -10.66 -59.62 -13.33
N LEU A 2 -11.18 -59.11 -12.22
CA LEU A 2 -12.18 -58.04 -12.23
C LEU A 2 -11.64 -56.95 -11.31
N ARG A 3 -11.22 -55.83 -11.92
CA ARG A 3 -10.78 -54.63 -11.20
C ARG A 3 -11.96 -54.13 -10.37
N SER A 4 -11.75 -53.93 -9.06
CA SER A 4 -12.69 -53.22 -8.21
C SER A 4 -12.93 -51.83 -8.78
N ALA A 5 -14.16 -51.56 -9.22
CA ALA A 5 -14.58 -50.21 -9.56
C ALA A 5 -14.52 -49.37 -8.27
N HIS A 6 -13.58 -48.42 -8.19
CA HIS A 6 -13.56 -47.44 -7.11
C HIS A 6 -14.85 -46.61 -7.21
N TYR A 7 -15.79 -46.86 -6.30
CA TYR A 7 -16.98 -46.04 -6.15
C TYR A 7 -16.53 -44.71 -5.54
N VAL A 8 -16.69 -43.61 -6.29
CA VAL A 8 -16.44 -42.25 -5.79
C VAL A 8 -17.46 -42.01 -4.66
N SER A 9 -16.97 -41.73 -3.45
CA SER A 9 -17.87 -41.53 -2.30
C SER A 9 -18.64 -40.22 -2.42
N THR A 10 -19.76 -40.10 -1.73
CA THR A 10 -20.51 -38.82 -1.61
C THR A 10 -19.63 -37.69 -1.05
N GLY A 11 -18.64 -38.01 -0.21
CA GLY A 11 -17.64 -37.06 0.26
C GLY A 11 -16.67 -36.60 -0.83
N ASP A 12 -16.22 -37.52 -1.70
CA ASP A 12 -15.36 -37.20 -2.84
C ASP A 12 -16.09 -36.33 -3.87
N LEU A 13 -17.38 -36.61 -4.11
CA LEU A 13 -18.24 -35.79 -4.98
C LEU A 13 -18.48 -34.39 -4.38
N ALA A 14 -18.68 -34.28 -3.07
CA ALA A 14 -18.84 -32.99 -2.39
C ALA A 14 -17.54 -32.15 -2.43
N MET A 15 -16.38 -32.78 -2.27
CA MET A 15 -15.09 -32.10 -2.39
C MET A 15 -14.79 -31.67 -3.82
N LEU A 16 -15.16 -32.49 -4.82
CA LEU A 16 -15.06 -32.14 -6.23
C LEU A 16 -16.01 -30.98 -6.58
N ALA A 17 -17.24 -31.00 -6.06
CA ALA A 17 -18.20 -29.91 -6.23
C ALA A 17 -17.71 -28.60 -5.58
N ALA A 18 -17.12 -28.65 -4.39
CA ALA A 18 -16.50 -27.50 -3.75
C ALA A 18 -15.28 -26.98 -4.53
N ALA A 19 -14.47 -27.88 -5.10
CA ALA A 19 -13.35 -27.51 -5.97
C ALA A 19 -13.81 -26.85 -7.28
N LEU A 20 -14.93 -27.30 -7.86
CA LEU A 20 -15.54 -26.67 -9.02
C LEU A 20 -16.20 -25.32 -8.67
N ASP A 21 -16.78 -25.19 -7.48
CA ASP A 21 -17.35 -23.93 -6.98
C ASP A 21 -16.27 -22.87 -6.72
N MET A 22 -15.03 -23.27 -6.43
CA MET A 22 -13.90 -22.34 -6.35
C MET A 22 -13.62 -21.61 -7.68
N PHE A 23 -14.03 -22.20 -8.81
CA PHE A 23 -13.95 -21.57 -10.14
C PHE A 23 -15.24 -20.80 -10.53
N SER A 24 -16.25 -20.75 -9.66
CA SER A 24 -17.46 -19.94 -9.86
C SER A 24 -17.17 -18.44 -9.62
N LYS A 25 -18.10 -17.55 -10.04
CA LYS A 25 -17.98 -16.10 -9.75
C LYS A 25 -17.86 -15.85 -8.24
N GLY A 26 -18.58 -16.62 -7.41
CA GLY A 26 -18.50 -16.58 -5.95
C GLY A 26 -17.14 -17.05 -5.42
N GLY A 27 -16.61 -18.15 -5.97
CA GLY A 27 -15.27 -18.64 -5.66
C GLY A 27 -14.18 -17.61 -5.94
N TRP A 28 -14.23 -16.96 -7.10
CA TRP A 28 -13.30 -15.86 -7.45
C TRP A 28 -13.47 -14.61 -6.60
N ALA A 29 -14.70 -14.27 -6.17
CA ALA A 29 -14.95 -13.18 -5.23
C ALA A 29 -14.31 -13.46 -3.85
N TYR A 30 -14.33 -14.71 -3.39
CA TYR A 30 -13.64 -15.11 -2.16
C TYR A 30 -12.12 -15.10 -2.33
N LEU A 31 -11.60 -15.78 -3.35
CA LEU A 31 -10.15 -15.90 -3.60
C LEU A 31 -9.47 -14.55 -3.81
N SER A 32 -10.14 -13.62 -4.51
CA SER A 32 -9.61 -12.27 -4.72
C SER A 32 -9.45 -11.51 -3.41
N ARG A 33 -10.44 -11.56 -2.50
CA ARG A 33 -10.35 -10.95 -1.16
C ARG A 33 -9.26 -11.59 -0.30
N TRP A 34 -9.24 -12.93 -0.23
CA TRP A 34 -8.22 -13.64 0.52
C TRP A 34 -6.81 -13.33 0.00
N GLY A 35 -6.64 -13.39 -1.32
CA GLY A 35 -5.39 -13.03 -1.98
C GLY A 35 -4.98 -11.60 -1.67
N HIS A 36 -5.90 -10.64 -1.82
CA HIS A 36 -5.66 -9.22 -1.55
C HIS A 36 -5.18 -8.96 -0.13
N VAL A 37 -5.77 -9.61 0.87
CA VAL A 37 -5.32 -9.51 2.26
C VAL A 37 -3.91 -10.07 2.42
N LEU A 38 -3.62 -11.26 1.89
CA LEU A 38 -2.31 -11.90 2.00
C LEU A 38 -1.18 -11.05 1.39
N VAL A 39 -1.36 -10.58 0.15
CA VAL A 39 -0.35 -9.76 -0.52
C VAL A 39 -0.32 -8.34 0.03
N GLY A 40 -1.44 -7.82 0.52
CA GLY A 40 -1.53 -6.53 1.21
C GLY A 40 -0.74 -6.52 2.51
N ILE A 41 -0.86 -7.56 3.33
CA ILE A 41 -0.03 -7.75 4.53
C ILE A 41 1.45 -7.80 4.17
N THR A 42 1.81 -8.53 3.11
CA THR A 42 3.20 -8.60 2.65
C THR A 42 3.72 -7.23 2.20
N TRP A 43 2.93 -6.48 1.44
CA TRP A 43 3.30 -5.16 0.92
C TRP A 43 3.47 -4.13 2.05
N ILE A 44 2.45 -3.96 2.89
CA ILE A 44 2.47 -2.98 3.98
C ILE A 44 3.41 -3.42 5.10
N GLY A 45 3.54 -4.72 5.36
CA GLY A 45 4.52 -5.26 6.29
C GLY A 45 5.96 -4.93 5.88
N LEU A 46 6.30 -5.12 4.60
CA LEU A 46 7.61 -4.73 4.09
C LEU A 46 7.82 -3.21 4.09
N LEU A 47 6.78 -2.43 3.81
CA LEU A 47 6.83 -0.97 3.95
C LEU A 47 7.25 -0.56 5.37
N TYR A 48 6.61 -1.15 6.38
CA TYR A 48 6.92 -0.89 7.79
C TYR A 48 8.30 -1.40 8.19
N TYR A 49 8.69 -2.59 7.72
CA TYR A 49 10.05 -3.09 7.89
C TYR A 49 11.09 -2.11 7.34
N PHE A 50 10.92 -1.59 6.12
CA PHE A 50 11.87 -0.61 5.58
C PHE A 50 11.92 0.65 6.41
N ASN A 51 10.75 1.14 6.82
CA ASN A 51 10.64 2.44 7.44
C ASN A 51 11.15 2.43 8.90
N PHE A 52 10.77 1.43 9.68
CA PHE A 52 10.95 1.41 11.13
C PHE A 52 12.07 0.49 11.61
N VAL A 53 12.55 -0.42 10.75
CA VAL A 53 13.60 -1.38 11.11
C VAL A 53 14.83 -1.16 10.22
N GLN A 54 14.72 -1.43 8.93
CA GLN A 54 15.88 -1.48 8.04
C GLN A 54 16.64 -0.15 7.95
N VAL A 55 15.95 0.96 7.66
CA VAL A 55 16.61 2.26 7.48
C VAL A 55 17.29 2.75 8.76
N PRO A 56 16.63 2.73 9.95
CA PRO A 56 17.32 3.03 11.21
C PRO A 56 18.52 2.13 11.46
N SER A 57 18.39 0.80 11.29
CA SER A 57 19.51 -0.12 11.49
C SER A 57 20.68 0.18 10.55
N PHE A 58 20.43 0.55 9.30
CA PHE A 58 21.49 0.91 8.36
C PHE A 58 22.26 2.15 8.80
N ALA A 59 21.61 3.12 9.46
CA ALA A 59 22.28 4.33 9.95
C ALA A 59 23.35 4.04 11.00
N GLU A 60 23.19 2.95 11.76
CA GLU A 60 24.08 2.50 12.83
C GLU A 60 25.20 1.56 12.33
N MET A 61 25.08 1.03 11.11
CA MET A 61 26.09 0.15 10.51
C MET A 61 27.28 0.94 9.95
N ASP A 62 28.47 0.33 10.02
CA ASP A 62 29.63 0.79 9.25
C ASP A 62 29.38 0.67 7.73
N ALA A 63 30.19 1.37 6.93
CA ALA A 63 29.96 1.47 5.49
C ALA A 63 30.03 0.13 4.76
N ALA A 64 30.95 -0.77 5.15
CA ALA A 64 31.13 -2.06 4.49
C ALA A 64 29.96 -2.99 4.80
N ALA A 65 29.58 -3.11 6.08
CA ALA A 65 28.42 -3.89 6.50
C ALA A 65 27.12 -3.36 5.87
N ARG A 66 26.94 -2.04 5.83
CA ARG A 66 25.77 -1.40 5.21
C ARG A 66 25.68 -1.71 3.72
N ASN A 67 26.78 -1.60 2.97
CA ASN A 67 26.79 -1.90 1.55
C ASN A 67 26.46 -3.38 1.28
N ASN A 68 26.97 -4.29 2.11
CA ASN A 68 26.62 -5.71 2.03
C ASN A 68 25.13 -5.95 2.28
N ALA A 69 24.56 -5.32 3.33
CA ALA A 69 23.14 -5.41 3.63
C ALA A 69 22.26 -4.80 2.52
N ILE A 70 22.66 -3.69 1.91
CA ILE A 70 21.96 -3.11 0.76
C ILE A 70 21.97 -4.09 -0.43
N ASP A 71 23.11 -4.69 -0.75
CA ASP A 71 23.22 -5.64 -1.86
C ASP A 71 22.39 -6.92 -1.62
N LYS A 72 22.50 -7.54 -0.45
CA LYS A 72 21.93 -8.88 -0.21
C LYS A 72 20.55 -8.87 0.42
N LEU A 73 20.29 -7.97 1.37
CA LEU A 73 19.05 -7.94 2.13
C LEU A 73 18.04 -6.97 1.49
N ALA A 74 18.42 -5.71 1.31
CA ALA A 74 17.51 -4.69 0.80
C ALA A 74 17.04 -4.99 -0.62
N SER A 75 17.92 -5.50 -1.49
CA SER A 75 17.55 -5.87 -2.87
C SER A 75 16.46 -6.95 -2.95
N ARG A 76 16.53 -7.97 -2.07
CA ARG A 76 15.55 -9.06 -1.99
C ARG A 76 14.24 -8.57 -1.40
N ALA A 77 14.30 -7.81 -0.30
CA ALA A 77 13.12 -7.22 0.30
C ALA A 77 12.40 -6.28 -0.69
N LEU A 78 13.15 -5.47 -1.46
CA LEU A 78 12.58 -4.58 -2.48
C LEU A 78 11.98 -5.35 -3.66
N TRP A 79 12.46 -6.55 -3.97
CA TRP A 79 11.81 -7.41 -4.96
C TRP A 79 10.43 -7.83 -4.48
N TRP A 80 10.33 -8.39 -3.27
CA TRP A 80 9.06 -8.80 -2.69
C TRP A 80 8.09 -7.63 -2.53
N PHE A 81 8.58 -6.48 -2.06
CA PHE A 81 7.80 -5.27 -1.89
C PHE A 81 7.11 -4.81 -3.17
N ARG A 82 7.83 -4.78 -4.29
CA ARG A 82 7.29 -4.32 -5.59
C ARG A 82 6.22 -5.24 -6.14
N TRP A 83 6.46 -6.55 -6.07
CA TRP A 83 5.53 -7.54 -6.58
C TRP A 83 4.34 -7.75 -5.66
N ALA A 84 4.52 -7.65 -4.34
CA ALA A 84 3.40 -7.62 -3.40
C ALA A 84 2.51 -6.40 -3.65
N ALA A 85 3.09 -5.22 -3.93
CA ALA A 85 2.33 -4.03 -4.30
C ALA A 85 1.49 -4.25 -5.57
N LEU A 86 2.10 -4.78 -6.63
CA LEU A 86 1.39 -5.09 -7.87
C LEU A 86 0.28 -6.13 -7.66
N ALA A 87 0.61 -7.23 -6.98
CA ALA A 87 -0.36 -8.28 -6.69
C ALA A 87 -1.54 -7.74 -5.86
N THR A 88 -1.30 -6.81 -4.94
CA THR A 88 -2.37 -6.18 -4.14
C THR A 88 -3.29 -5.36 -5.03
N VAL A 89 -2.75 -4.56 -5.96
CA VAL A 89 -3.57 -3.82 -6.92
C VAL A 89 -4.36 -4.76 -7.82
N VAL A 90 -3.72 -5.79 -8.38
CA VAL A 90 -4.38 -6.75 -9.27
C VAL A 90 -5.52 -7.48 -8.55
N THR A 91 -5.26 -8.01 -7.37
CA THR A 91 -6.30 -8.68 -6.56
C THR A 91 -7.39 -7.70 -6.12
N GLY A 92 -7.06 -6.43 -5.85
CA GLY A 92 -8.06 -5.38 -5.58
C GLY A 92 -8.97 -5.11 -6.76
N LEU A 93 -8.43 -5.03 -7.98
CA LEU A 93 -9.21 -4.92 -9.21
C LEU A 93 -10.08 -6.16 -9.45
N MET A 94 -9.58 -7.36 -9.10
CA MET A 94 -10.39 -8.58 -9.14
C MET A 94 -11.55 -8.53 -8.16
N ILE A 95 -11.36 -7.99 -6.94
CA ILE A 95 -12.48 -7.76 -6.01
C ILE A 95 -13.51 -6.85 -6.69
N LEU A 96 -13.07 -5.75 -7.31
CA LEU A 96 -13.98 -4.84 -7.98
C LEU A 96 -14.77 -5.47 -9.14
N TYR A 97 -14.18 -6.47 -9.80
CA TYR A 97 -14.79 -7.16 -10.93
C TYR A 97 -15.73 -8.31 -10.53
N PHE A 98 -15.35 -9.12 -9.54
CA PHE A 98 -16.10 -10.32 -9.16
C PHE A 98 -17.16 -10.05 -8.07
N GLN A 99 -17.09 -8.91 -7.38
CA GLN A 99 -18.01 -8.60 -6.29
C GLN A 99 -19.36 -8.07 -6.82
N GLU A 100 -20.41 -8.85 -6.59
CA GLU A 100 -21.79 -8.57 -7.05
C GLU A 100 -22.38 -7.26 -6.50
N GLN A 101 -21.92 -6.80 -5.34
CA GLN A 101 -22.35 -5.52 -4.74
C GLN A 101 -21.92 -4.29 -5.54
N LEU A 102 -21.07 -4.45 -6.56
CA LEU A 102 -20.57 -3.36 -7.41
C LEU A 102 -21.24 -3.28 -8.78
N ASP A 103 -22.14 -4.22 -9.10
CA ASP A 103 -22.98 -4.13 -10.29
C ASP A 103 -23.95 -2.91 -10.20
N ASP A 104 -24.12 -2.36 -9.00
CA ASP A 104 -24.80 -1.10 -8.73
C ASP A 104 -23.80 0.07 -8.66
N MET A 105 -23.81 0.92 -9.69
CA MET A 105 -22.96 2.13 -9.77
C MET A 105 -23.19 3.15 -8.64
N ASP A 106 -24.27 3.00 -7.86
CA ASP A 106 -24.53 3.84 -6.70
C ASP A 106 -23.69 3.46 -5.47
N TYR A 107 -23.04 2.29 -5.45
CA TYR A 107 -22.15 1.91 -4.34
C TYR A 107 -21.09 2.97 -4.05
N PHE A 108 -20.40 3.48 -5.06
CA PHE A 108 -19.37 4.52 -4.90
C PHE A 108 -19.92 5.89 -4.49
N LYS A 109 -21.25 6.06 -4.46
CA LYS A 109 -21.93 7.25 -3.92
C LYS A 109 -22.36 7.08 -2.46
N SER A 110 -22.33 5.85 -1.95
CA SER A 110 -22.61 5.52 -0.54
C SER A 110 -21.42 5.88 0.36
N LEU A 111 -21.65 6.06 1.66
CA LEU A 111 -20.57 6.33 2.62
C LEU A 111 -19.51 5.21 2.65
N PRO A 112 -19.87 3.91 2.71
CA PRO A 112 -18.89 2.83 2.60
C PRO A 112 -18.08 2.88 1.30
N GLY A 113 -18.74 3.15 0.17
CA GLY A 113 -18.06 3.24 -1.13
C GLY A 113 -17.11 4.43 -1.24
N ILE A 114 -17.45 5.58 -0.66
CA ILE A 114 -16.54 6.74 -0.58
C ILE A 114 -15.36 6.45 0.33
N SER A 115 -15.58 5.75 1.45
CA SER A 115 -14.51 5.27 2.33
C SER A 115 -13.54 4.38 1.53
N ILE A 116 -14.04 3.33 0.88
CA ILE A 116 -13.22 2.44 0.05
C ILE A 116 -12.51 3.22 -1.06
N ALA A 117 -13.19 4.13 -1.76
CA ALA A 117 -12.59 4.95 -2.83
C ALA A 117 -11.44 5.84 -2.31
N THR A 118 -11.57 6.37 -1.09
CA THR A 118 -10.50 7.13 -0.43
C THR A 118 -9.29 6.24 -0.17
N GLY A 119 -9.51 5.03 0.36
CA GLY A 119 -8.47 4.02 0.52
C GLY A 119 -7.80 3.67 -0.81
N ILE A 120 -8.58 3.49 -1.89
CA ILE A 120 -8.09 3.16 -3.23
C ILE A 120 -7.18 4.28 -3.76
N LEU A 121 -7.57 5.55 -3.63
CA LEU A 121 -6.75 6.70 -4.04
C LEU A 121 -5.37 6.65 -3.37
N LEU A 122 -5.34 6.45 -2.04
CA LEU A 122 -4.11 6.38 -1.27
C LEU A 122 -3.26 5.16 -1.68
N ALA A 123 -3.87 3.97 -1.79
CA ALA A 123 -3.17 2.76 -2.18
C ALA A 123 -2.58 2.84 -3.60
N LEU A 124 -3.32 3.38 -4.58
CA LEU A 124 -2.83 3.54 -5.95
C LEU A 124 -1.71 4.57 -6.04
N THR A 125 -1.77 5.65 -5.25
CA THR A 125 -0.68 6.62 -5.12
C THR A 125 0.57 5.94 -4.56
N MET A 126 0.40 5.18 -3.48
CA MET A 126 1.49 4.43 -2.87
C MET A 126 2.13 3.44 -3.84
N PHE A 127 1.30 2.71 -4.62
CA PHE A 127 1.76 1.81 -5.67
C PHE A 127 2.56 2.55 -6.74
N ALA A 128 2.08 3.71 -7.20
CA ALA A 128 2.80 4.55 -8.16
C ALA A 128 4.16 4.98 -7.59
N ASN A 129 4.24 5.31 -6.31
CA ASN A 129 5.51 5.61 -5.64
C ASN A 129 6.46 4.41 -5.58
N VAL A 130 5.96 3.20 -5.30
CA VAL A 130 6.77 1.98 -5.29
C VAL A 130 7.47 1.76 -6.63
N TRP A 131 6.72 1.78 -7.72
CA TRP A 131 7.25 1.46 -9.05
C TRP A 131 7.91 2.66 -9.74
N GLY A 132 7.35 3.85 -9.58
CA GLY A 132 7.75 5.07 -10.26
C GLY A 132 8.92 5.80 -9.63
N VAL A 133 9.04 5.80 -8.29
CA VAL A 133 10.04 6.60 -7.56
C VAL A 133 10.99 5.70 -6.79
N ILE A 134 10.47 4.91 -5.85
CA ILE A 134 11.27 4.10 -4.91
C ILE A 134 12.14 3.14 -5.69
N TRP A 135 11.56 2.29 -6.54
CA TRP A 135 12.32 1.29 -7.27
C TRP A 135 13.35 1.89 -8.22
N ARG A 136 12.98 2.94 -8.98
CA ARG A 136 13.89 3.57 -9.95
C ARG A 136 15.15 4.11 -9.27
N ASN A 137 14.98 4.78 -8.14
CA ASN A 137 16.08 5.35 -7.37
C ASN A 137 16.87 4.28 -6.62
N GLN A 138 16.20 3.28 -6.04
CA GLN A 138 16.85 2.18 -5.32
C GLN A 138 17.75 1.32 -6.21
N LYS A 139 17.45 1.18 -7.50
CA LYS A 139 18.36 0.52 -8.46
C LYS A 139 19.75 1.16 -8.46
N VAL A 140 19.82 2.49 -8.44
CA VAL A 140 21.09 3.22 -8.42
C VAL A 140 21.78 3.05 -7.08
N VAL A 141 21.05 3.13 -5.97
CA VAL A 141 21.60 2.92 -4.61
C VAL A 141 22.19 1.51 -4.47
N ILE A 142 21.49 0.49 -4.95
CA ILE A 142 21.96 -0.91 -4.91
C ILE A 142 23.17 -1.10 -5.83
N ALA A 143 23.13 -0.55 -7.03
CA ALA A 143 24.28 -0.61 -7.96
C ALA A 143 25.52 0.08 -7.37
N ASN A 144 25.34 1.24 -6.74
CA ASN A 144 26.40 1.95 -6.03
C ASN A 144 26.98 1.11 -4.87
N ALA A 145 26.12 0.51 -4.04
CA ALA A 145 26.58 -0.34 -2.94
C ALA A 145 27.43 -1.53 -3.44
N ARG A 146 27.04 -2.15 -4.56
CA ARG A 146 27.82 -3.21 -5.22
C ARG A 146 29.15 -2.71 -5.76
N ASN A 147 29.15 -1.53 -6.39
CA ASN A 147 30.35 -0.93 -6.97
C ASN A 147 31.38 -0.61 -5.90
N VAL A 148 30.96 0.08 -4.84
CA VAL A 148 31.82 0.44 -3.71
C VAL A 148 32.34 -0.81 -2.99
N ALA A 149 31.51 -1.84 -2.82
CA ALA A 149 31.94 -3.11 -2.25
C ALA A 149 32.98 -3.85 -3.12
N ALA A 150 33.02 -3.60 -4.43
CA ALA A 150 34.01 -4.13 -5.35
C ALA A 150 35.28 -3.26 -5.46
N GLY A 151 35.40 -2.20 -4.66
CA GLY A 151 36.54 -1.26 -4.69
C GLY A 151 36.43 -0.17 -5.75
N GLY A 152 35.26 0.02 -6.37
CA GLY A 152 34.99 1.12 -7.30
C GLY A 152 34.61 2.42 -6.61
N GLU A 153 34.67 3.52 -7.37
CA GLU A 153 34.33 4.86 -6.86
C GLU A 153 32.83 5.03 -6.58
N PRO A 154 32.44 5.72 -5.48
CA PRO A 154 31.03 5.99 -5.19
C PRO A 154 30.35 6.88 -6.24
N ASP A 155 29.13 6.55 -6.63
CA ASP A 155 28.28 7.40 -7.47
C ASP A 155 27.84 8.64 -6.67
N PRO A 156 28.20 9.86 -7.11
CA PRO A 156 27.86 11.10 -6.40
C PRO A 156 26.34 11.33 -6.29
N ASN A 157 25.53 10.73 -7.18
CA ASN A 157 24.07 10.89 -7.18
C ASN A 157 23.36 9.92 -6.23
N ALA A 158 24.03 8.85 -5.77
CA ALA A 158 23.39 7.77 -5.02
C ALA A 158 22.73 8.27 -3.73
N ALA A 159 23.37 9.19 -3.01
CA ALA A 159 22.82 9.76 -1.78
C ALA A 159 21.54 10.57 -2.04
N ALA A 160 21.55 11.44 -3.07
CA ALA A 160 20.39 12.26 -3.43
C ALA A 160 19.20 11.42 -3.91
N LEU A 161 19.46 10.37 -4.69
CA LEU A 161 18.44 9.43 -5.14
C LEU A 161 17.90 8.57 -4.00
N GLY A 162 18.78 8.12 -3.09
CA GLY A 162 18.40 7.43 -1.86
C GLY A 162 17.47 8.28 -1.00
N ARG A 163 17.75 9.58 -0.87
CA ARG A 163 16.88 10.53 -0.17
C ARG A 163 15.50 10.64 -0.82
N LYS A 164 15.42 10.78 -2.15
CA LYS A 164 14.13 10.79 -2.87
C LYS A 164 13.33 9.51 -2.67
N ALA A 165 14.00 8.35 -2.75
CA ALA A 165 13.36 7.06 -2.47
C ALA A 165 12.84 6.97 -1.03
N LEU A 166 13.61 7.48 -0.06
CA LEU A 166 13.21 7.49 1.34
C LEU A 166 12.00 8.39 1.60
N MET A 167 11.97 9.60 1.03
CA MET A 167 10.83 10.52 1.19
C MET A 167 9.54 9.89 0.66
N ALA A 168 9.57 9.30 -0.54
CA ALA A 168 8.41 8.58 -1.09
C ALA A 168 8.02 7.37 -0.22
N SER A 169 8.99 6.62 0.31
CA SER A 169 8.71 5.50 1.23
C SER A 169 8.08 5.95 2.55
N ARG A 170 8.52 7.09 3.09
CA ARG A 170 7.95 7.71 4.31
C ARG A 170 6.54 8.21 4.05
N GLN A 171 6.29 8.84 2.91
CA GLN A 171 4.95 9.24 2.52
C GLN A 171 4.03 8.03 2.36
N ASN A 172 4.51 6.93 1.79
CA ASN A 172 3.74 5.70 1.74
C ASN A 172 3.40 5.19 3.14
N ALA A 173 4.33 5.25 4.11
CA ALA A 173 4.05 4.87 5.50
C ALA A 173 3.07 5.82 6.21
N ILE A 174 3.10 7.11 5.87
CA ILE A 174 2.12 8.10 6.34
C ILE A 174 0.74 7.79 5.78
N PHE A 175 0.62 7.53 4.46
CA PHE A 175 -0.65 7.22 3.80
C PHE A 175 -1.20 5.83 4.15
N SER A 176 -0.35 4.86 4.50
CA SER A 176 -0.84 3.51 4.82
C SER A 176 -1.76 3.50 6.05
N LEU A 177 -1.56 4.38 7.02
CA LEU A 177 -2.42 4.47 8.20
C LEU A 177 -3.86 4.89 7.89
N PRO A 178 -4.15 6.05 7.29
CA PRO A 178 -5.50 6.39 6.85
C PRO A 178 -6.05 5.41 5.82
N MET A 179 -5.22 4.90 4.90
CA MET A 179 -5.65 3.91 3.91
C MET A 179 -6.20 2.64 4.58
N LEU A 180 -5.50 2.08 5.57
CA LEU A 180 -5.96 0.90 6.29
C LEU A 180 -7.27 1.17 7.05
N ILE A 181 -7.44 2.34 7.64
CA ILE A 181 -8.71 2.71 8.30
C ILE A 181 -9.85 2.74 7.27
N PHE A 182 -9.66 3.38 6.12
CA PHE A 182 -10.72 3.52 5.12
C PHE A 182 -11.02 2.24 4.34
N MET A 183 -10.08 1.30 4.24
CA MET A 183 -10.29 0.01 3.59
C MET A 183 -10.72 -1.11 4.54
N VAL A 184 -10.05 -1.24 5.68
CA VAL A 184 -10.31 -2.31 6.66
C VAL A 184 -11.32 -1.87 7.71
N GLY A 185 -11.20 -0.62 8.18
CA GLY A 185 -12.07 -0.06 9.22
C GLY A 185 -13.46 0.36 8.75
N THR A 186 -13.69 0.52 7.44
CA THR A 186 -14.98 0.97 6.89
C THR A 186 -16.17 0.15 7.40
N SER A 187 -16.02 -1.17 7.54
CA SER A 187 -17.08 -2.07 8.03
C SER A 187 -17.44 -1.85 9.50
N HIS A 188 -16.65 -1.06 10.23
CA HIS A 188 -16.82 -0.75 11.65
C HIS A 188 -17.22 0.71 11.88
N PHE A 189 -17.39 1.51 10.83
CA PHE A 189 -17.86 2.89 10.97
C PHE A 189 -19.34 2.91 11.34
N PRO A 190 -19.77 3.75 12.31
CA PRO A 190 -21.17 3.90 12.67
C PRO A 190 -21.90 4.73 11.60
N TYR A 191 -22.30 4.07 10.51
CA TYR A 191 -23.07 4.72 9.45
C TYR A 191 -24.53 4.89 9.87
N ASP A 192 -24.89 6.09 10.34
CA ASP A 192 -26.29 6.43 10.65
C ASP A 192 -27.15 6.60 9.38
N GLN A 193 -26.51 6.84 8.24
CA GLN A 193 -27.11 6.96 6.91
C GLN A 193 -26.19 6.33 5.87
N LEU A 194 -26.75 5.71 4.83
CA LEU A 194 -25.95 5.04 3.78
C LEU A 194 -25.50 6.00 2.68
N PHE A 195 -26.25 7.08 2.45
CA PHE A 195 -26.01 8.04 1.39
C PHE A 195 -25.99 9.47 1.94
N THR A 196 -25.34 10.36 1.19
CA THR A 196 -25.29 11.78 1.48
C THR A 196 -25.52 12.59 0.20
N THR A 197 -25.66 13.91 0.33
CA THR A 197 -25.91 14.80 -0.81
C THR A 197 -24.69 14.90 -1.73
N GLY A 198 -24.92 15.23 -3.00
CA GLY A 198 -23.83 15.44 -3.97
C GLY A 198 -22.88 16.56 -3.59
N SER A 199 -23.38 17.63 -2.98
CA SER A 199 -22.57 18.76 -2.50
C SER A 199 -21.63 18.35 -1.37
N LYS A 200 -22.09 17.60 -0.37
CA LYS A 200 -21.25 17.06 0.71
C LYS A 200 -20.13 16.16 0.16
N ARG A 201 -20.47 15.28 -0.80
CA ARG A 201 -19.45 14.45 -1.49
C ARG A 201 -18.40 15.30 -2.22
N ALA A 202 -18.82 16.33 -2.93
CA ALA A 202 -17.91 17.22 -3.65
C ALA A 202 -16.95 17.95 -2.68
N ILE A 203 -17.48 18.48 -1.57
CA ILE A 203 -16.67 19.15 -0.53
C ILE A 203 -15.63 18.18 0.05
N TYR A 204 -16.05 16.95 0.38
CA TYR A 204 -15.13 15.92 0.88
C TYR A 204 -14.00 15.63 -0.10
N TRP A 205 -14.31 15.44 -1.38
CA TRP A 205 -13.30 15.14 -2.39
C TRP A 205 -12.36 16.31 -2.64
N ILE A 206 -12.84 17.56 -2.60
CA ILE A 206 -11.97 18.75 -2.70
C ILE A 206 -10.95 18.77 -1.56
N ILE A 207 -11.41 18.60 -0.31
CA ILE A 207 -10.52 18.57 0.86
C ILE A 207 -9.52 17.41 0.75
N THR A 208 -10.02 16.22 0.39
CA THR A 208 -9.23 14.99 0.21
C THR A 208 -8.13 15.19 -0.83
N ILE A 209 -8.45 15.73 -2.01
CA ILE A 209 -7.49 15.96 -3.10
C ILE A 209 -6.46 17.02 -2.73
N VAL A 210 -6.84 18.07 -2.00
CA VAL A 210 -5.90 19.10 -1.53
C VAL A 210 -4.89 18.50 -0.54
N ILE A 211 -5.37 17.81 0.50
CA ILE A 211 -4.50 17.17 1.50
C ILE A 211 -3.58 16.14 0.84
N TRP A 212 -4.16 15.24 0.03
CA TRP A 212 -3.44 14.22 -0.73
C TRP A 212 -2.36 14.86 -1.62
N GLY A 213 -2.75 15.84 -2.44
CA GLY A 213 -1.88 16.45 -3.44
C GLY A 213 -0.72 17.23 -2.82
N VAL A 214 -0.95 17.95 -1.73
CA VAL A 214 0.11 18.69 -1.02
C VAL A 214 1.15 17.73 -0.43
N LEU A 215 0.70 16.67 0.24
CA LEU A 215 1.60 15.69 0.85
C LEU A 215 2.39 14.94 -0.22
N GLU A 216 1.73 14.47 -1.27
CA GLU A 216 2.37 13.75 -2.37
C GLU A 216 3.36 14.66 -3.13
N ALA A 217 3.00 15.91 -3.43
CA ALA A 217 3.91 16.87 -4.04
C ALA A 217 5.16 17.10 -3.17
N GLY A 218 5.00 17.18 -1.85
CA GLY A 218 6.12 17.26 -0.91
C GLY A 218 7.03 16.04 -0.96
N ALA A 219 6.45 14.83 -0.96
CA ALA A 219 7.19 13.57 -1.05
C ALA A 219 7.98 13.42 -2.36
N LEU A 220 7.43 13.95 -3.46
CA LEU A 220 8.08 14.00 -4.77
C LEU A 220 9.14 15.13 -4.89
N GLY A 221 9.30 15.94 -3.84
CA GLY A 221 10.32 16.97 -3.75
C GLY A 221 9.94 18.30 -4.41
N ALA A 222 8.65 18.57 -4.64
CA ALA A 222 8.18 19.85 -5.18
C ALA A 222 8.56 21.04 -4.28
N PHE A 223 8.71 20.80 -2.97
CA PHE A 223 9.17 21.79 -1.98
C PHE A 223 10.65 21.61 -1.61
N GLY A 224 11.43 20.91 -2.45
CA GLY A 224 12.81 20.51 -2.19
C GLY A 224 12.91 19.23 -1.37
N THR A 225 14.13 18.69 -1.25
CA THR A 225 14.40 17.39 -0.58
C THR A 225 15.27 17.51 0.67
N LYS A 226 15.72 18.73 1.00
CA LYS A 226 16.54 19.03 2.18
C LYS A 226 15.74 18.75 3.46
N ALA A 227 16.45 18.34 4.51
CA ALA A 227 15.86 18.12 5.82
C ALA A 227 15.36 19.44 6.45
N GLY A 228 14.36 19.34 7.31
CA GLY A 228 13.69 20.45 7.96
C GLY A 228 12.54 21.05 7.15
N GLY A 229 11.93 22.10 7.69
CA GLY A 229 10.78 22.78 7.09
C GLY A 229 9.62 21.81 6.82
N PHE A 230 9.07 21.86 5.60
CA PHE A 230 7.99 20.97 5.17
C PHE A 230 8.38 19.49 5.14
N ASN A 231 9.67 19.16 5.06
CA ASN A 231 10.15 17.78 4.96
C ASN A 231 10.36 17.09 6.31
N VAL A 232 10.10 17.78 7.42
CA VAL A 232 10.32 17.25 8.79
C VAL A 232 9.57 15.94 9.04
N ILE A 233 8.41 15.77 8.39
CA ILE A 233 7.60 14.54 8.47
C ILE A 233 8.27 13.33 7.80
N TYR A 234 9.26 13.55 6.92
CA TYR A 234 10.00 12.50 6.21
C TYR A 234 11.40 12.23 6.81
N ASP A 235 11.94 13.19 7.56
CA ASP A 235 13.31 13.15 8.05
C ASP A 235 13.56 12.04 9.06
N ASP A 236 12.57 11.79 9.91
CA ASP A 236 12.64 10.74 10.90
C ASP A 236 11.45 9.77 10.80
N HIS A 237 11.73 8.51 11.09
CA HIS A 237 10.72 7.45 11.11
C HIS A 237 9.64 7.67 12.16
N LYS A 238 9.97 8.27 13.33
CA LYS A 238 8.98 8.60 14.36
C LYS A 238 8.09 9.75 13.92
N ASN A 239 8.66 10.76 13.26
CA ASN A 239 7.89 11.86 12.68
C ASN A 239 6.90 11.35 11.63
N ALA A 240 7.33 10.44 10.75
CA ALA A 240 6.44 9.83 9.76
C ALA A 240 5.32 9.02 10.43
N LEU A 241 5.63 8.27 11.50
CA LEU A 241 4.62 7.53 12.25
C LEU A 241 3.58 8.47 12.89
N ILE A 242 4.04 9.51 13.59
CA ILE A 242 3.19 10.52 14.23
C ILE A 242 2.34 11.22 13.16
N ALA A 243 2.95 11.66 12.06
CA ALA A 243 2.25 12.31 10.96
C ALA A 243 1.16 11.42 10.35
N GLY A 244 1.43 10.12 10.18
CA GLY A 244 0.43 9.17 9.69
C GLY A 244 -0.75 8.98 10.65
N PHE A 245 -0.53 8.90 11.97
CA PHE A 245 -1.63 8.84 12.95
C PHE A 245 -2.42 10.14 13.02
N VAL A 246 -1.75 11.29 13.01
CA VAL A 246 -2.41 12.60 12.97
C VAL A 246 -3.25 12.72 11.70
N LEU A 247 -2.69 12.35 10.54
CA LEU A 247 -3.39 12.36 9.27
C LEU A 247 -4.60 11.44 9.28
N ALA A 248 -4.47 10.23 9.84
CA ALA A 248 -5.59 9.30 10.03
C ALA A 248 -6.74 9.93 10.83
N VAL A 249 -6.46 10.53 11.99
CA VAL A 249 -7.47 11.19 12.82
C VAL A 249 -8.12 12.36 12.08
N VAL A 250 -7.32 13.21 11.43
CA VAL A 250 -7.81 14.37 10.67
C VAL A 250 -8.71 13.90 9.53
N TRP A 251 -8.31 12.90 8.75
CA TRP A 251 -9.08 12.44 7.59
C TRP A 251 -10.38 11.76 7.98
N VAL A 252 -10.37 10.95 9.05
CA VAL A 252 -11.60 10.39 9.63
C VAL A 252 -12.50 11.52 10.13
N GLY A 253 -11.95 12.53 10.80
CA GLY A 253 -12.70 13.70 11.24
C GLY A 253 -13.36 14.44 10.08
N VAL A 254 -12.63 14.66 8.99
CA VAL A 254 -13.17 15.26 7.74
C VAL A 254 -14.28 14.38 7.16
N PHE A 255 -14.06 13.07 7.06
CA PHE A 255 -15.05 12.12 6.55
C PHE A 255 -16.34 12.19 7.38
N SER A 256 -16.24 12.07 8.71
CA SER A 256 -17.40 12.08 9.60
C SER A 256 -18.11 13.43 9.64
N PHE A 257 -17.38 14.54 9.70
CA PHE A 257 -17.97 15.87 9.82
C PHE A 257 -18.62 16.35 8.51
N VAL A 258 -18.02 16.03 7.36
CA VAL A 258 -18.52 16.49 6.05
C VAL A 258 -19.60 15.57 5.49
N LEU A 259 -19.46 14.25 5.66
CA LEU A 259 -20.33 13.27 5.01
C LEU A 259 -21.38 12.63 5.92
N ALA A 260 -21.00 12.31 7.17
CA ALA A 260 -21.84 11.51 8.07
C ALA A 260 -22.83 12.35 8.90
N ARG A 261 -22.61 13.67 9.01
CA ARG A 261 -23.59 14.65 9.50
C ARG A 261 -24.28 15.31 8.32
#